data_AF-A0A223CY02-F1
#
_entry.id   AF-A0A223CY02-F1
#
_cell.length_a   1.000
_cell.length_b   1.000
_cell.length_c   1.000
_cell.angle_alpha   90.00
_cell.angle_beta   90.00
_cell.angle_gamma   90.00
#
_symmetry.space_group_name_H-M   'P 1'
#
loop_
_entity.id
_entity.type
_entity.pdbx_description
1 polymer ?
#
loop_
_entity_poly.entity_id
_entity_poly.type
_entity_poly.pdbx_seq_one_letter_code
_entity_poly.pdbx_strand_id
1 'polypeptide(L)' 'MVDTADGGQQMAYVAAVQEEELCRTLLEQLRRELSDAGAGAERIRPLYAQVEVGWRTAVNRVEWCKSELVRMAQR' A
#
# COMPACT_ATOMS: atom_id res chain seq x y z
N MET A 1 -21.19 23.60 -7.30
CA MET A 1 -21.15 22.12 -7.19
C MET A 1 -19.72 21.65 -7.40
N VAL A 2 -18.80 21.97 -6.47
CA VAL A 2 -17.36 21.66 -6.59
C VAL A 2 -16.94 20.53 -5.62
N ASP A 3 -17.76 20.20 -4.63
CA ASP A 3 -17.33 19.36 -3.50
C ASP A 3 -17.22 17.84 -3.77
N THR A 4 -17.79 17.31 -4.86
CA THR A 4 -17.80 15.85 -5.09
C THR A 4 -16.53 15.32 -5.76
N ALA A 5 -15.81 16.14 -6.52
CA ALA A 5 -14.55 15.74 -7.14
C ALA A 5 -13.41 15.62 -6.10
N ASP A 6 -13.37 16.55 -5.15
CA ASP A 6 -12.39 16.57 -4.05
C ASP A 6 -12.62 15.41 -3.07
N GLY A 7 -13.89 15.13 -2.72
CA GLY A 7 -14.24 14.03 -1.83
C GLY A 7 -13.87 12.65 -2.41
N GLY A 8 -14.05 12.43 -3.71
CA GLY A 8 -13.68 11.18 -4.37
C GLY A 8 -12.17 10.93 -4.36
N GLN A 9 -11.36 11.96 -4.62
CA GLN A 9 -9.90 11.86 -4.60
C GLN A 9 -9.34 11.69 -3.19
N GLN A 10 -9.93 12.38 -2.20
CA GLN A 10 -9.54 12.22 -0.81
C GLN A 10 -9.85 10.80 -0.28
N MET A 11 -11.00 10.23 -0.65
CA MET A 11 -11.33 8.84 -0.31
C MET A 11 -10.38 7.84 -0.98
N ALA A 12 -10.02 8.07 -2.25
CA ALA A 12 -9.05 7.24 -2.96
C ALA A 12 -7.66 7.28 -2.31
N TYR A 13 -7.21 8.47 -1.87
CA TYR A 13 -5.98 8.63 -1.12
C TYR A 13 -6.00 7.86 0.20
N VAL A 14 -7.07 8.01 0.99
CA VAL A 14 -7.21 7.29 2.28
C VAL A 14 -7.21 5.78 2.07
N ALA A 15 -7.93 5.27 1.06
CA ALA A 15 -7.94 3.84 0.74
C ALA A 15 -6.55 3.33 0.35
N ALA A 16 -5.80 4.09 -0.46
CA ALA A 16 -4.44 3.73 -0.86
C ALA A 16 -3.47 3.71 0.33
N VAL A 17 -3.60 4.64 1.28
CA VAL A 17 -2.80 4.67 2.52
C VAL A 17 -3.11 3.45 3.40
N GLN A 18 -4.39 3.09 3.55
CA GLN A 18 -4.78 1.90 4.31
C GLN A 18 -4.28 0.60 3.66
N GLU A 19 -4.31 0.52 2.32
CA GLU A 19 -3.75 -0.60 1.57
C GLU A 19 -2.22 -0.71 1.79
N GLU A 20 -1.50 0.42 1.75
CA GLU A 20 -0.05 0.47 2.00
C GLU A 20 0.28 -0.01 3.43
N GLU A 21 -0.43 0.51 4.43
CA GLU A 21 -0.22 0.15 5.84
C GLU A 21 -0.50 -1.33 6.11
N LEU A 22 -1.56 -1.88 5.50
CA LEU A 22 -1.87 -3.31 5.59
C LEU A 22 -0.75 -4.16 4.97
N CYS A 23 -0.32 -3.83 3.75
CA CYS A 23 0.76 -4.56 3.09
C CYS A 23 2.08 -4.47 3.88
N ARG A 24 2.39 -3.29 4.45
CA ARG A 24 3.57 -3.12 5.31
C ARG A 24 3.51 -4.01 6.55
N THR A 25 2.36 -4.05 7.21
CA THR A 25 2.14 -4.89 8.40
C THR A 25 2.32 -6.38 8.06
N LEU A 26 1.76 -6.83 6.93
CA LEU A 26 1.92 -8.21 6.46
C LEU A 26 3.38 -8.53 6.09
N LEU A 27 4.11 -7.61 5.45
CA LEU A 27 5.53 -7.78 5.17
C LEU A 27 6.37 -7.92 6.43
N GLU A 28 6.09 -7.12 7.47
CA GLU A 28 6.78 -7.21 8.75
C GLU A 28 6.53 -8.56 9.43
N GLN A 29 5.29 -9.05 9.41
CA GLN A 29 4.93 -10.38 9.93
C GLN A 29 5.66 -11.49 9.16
N LEU A 30 5.54 -11.50 7.83
CA LEU A 30 6.19 -12.50 6.98
C LEU A 30 7.72 -12.47 7.10
N ARG A 31 8.32 -11.29 7.33
CA ARG A 31 9.75 -11.15 7.56
C ARG A 31 10.19 -11.79 8.89
N ARG A 32 9.39 -11.64 9.94
CA ARG A 32 9.64 -12.31 11.24
C ARG A 32 9.52 -13.82 11.06
N GLU A 33 8.45 -14.28 10.43
CA GLU A 33 8.25 -15.71 10.18
C GLU A 33 9.37 -16.30 9.29
N LEU A 34 9.84 -15.59 8.26
CA LEU A 34 10.98 -16.01 7.45
C LEU A 34 12.27 -16.12 8.25
N SER A 35 12.49 -15.25 9.23
CA SER A 35 13.64 -15.30 10.13
C SER A 35 13.59 -16.52 11.04
N ASP A 36 12.39 -16.93 11.47
CA ASP A 36 12.18 -18.01 12.43
C ASP A 36 12.04 -19.40 11.75
N ALA A 37 11.64 -19.44 10.47
CA ALA A 37 11.17 -20.66 9.82
C ALA A 37 12.25 -21.68 9.42
N GLY A 38 13.54 -21.33 9.39
CA GLY A 38 14.61 -22.26 8.95
C GLY A 38 14.28 -22.94 7.61
N ALA A 39 14.16 -24.27 7.58
CA ALA A 39 13.78 -25.03 6.38
C ALA A 39 12.32 -24.81 5.92
N GLY A 40 11.43 -24.27 6.77
CA GLY A 40 10.05 -23.92 6.44
C GLY A 40 9.90 -22.65 5.61
N ALA A 41 10.99 -21.89 5.40
CA ALA A 41 10.98 -20.62 4.69
C ALA A 41 10.49 -20.73 3.23
N GLU A 42 10.62 -21.90 2.59
CA GLU A 42 10.18 -22.12 1.20
C GLU A 42 8.68 -21.87 0.99
N ARG A 43 7.85 -22.11 2.01
CA ARG A 43 6.41 -21.84 1.94
C ARG A 43 6.06 -20.36 2.12
N ILE A 44 6.93 -19.61 2.82
CA ILE A 44 6.72 -18.22 3.21
C ILE A 44 7.28 -17.26 2.15
N ARG A 45 8.39 -17.61 1.50
CA ARG A 45 9.00 -16.84 0.40
C ARG A 45 8.01 -16.40 -0.69
N PRO A 46 7.15 -17.27 -1.26
CA PRO A 46 6.21 -16.84 -2.30
C PRO A 46 5.15 -15.88 -1.75
N LEU A 47 4.71 -16.05 -0.50
CA LEU A 47 3.77 -15.13 0.15
C LEU A 47 4.43 -13.76 0.36
N TYR A 48 5.66 -13.73 0.88
CA TYR A 48 6.43 -12.51 1.04
C TYR A 48 6.57 -11.74 -0.29
N ALA A 49 6.94 -12.43 -1.37
CA ALA A 49 7.08 -11.82 -2.69
C ALA A 49 5.76 -11.23 -3.21
N GLN A 50 4.63 -11.92 -3.00
CA GLN A 50 3.31 -11.41 -3.39
C GLN A 50 2.93 -10.15 -2.61
N VAL A 51 3.12 -10.16 -1.28
CA VAL A 51 2.84 -8.98 -0.46
C VAL A 51 3.79 -7.83 -0.80
N GLU A 52 5.05 -8.10 -1.15
CA GLU A 52 6.00 -7.07 -1.58
C GLU A 52 5.54 -6.37 -2.87
N VAL A 53 5.02 -7.12 -3.83
CA VAL A 53 4.43 -6.57 -5.06
C VAL A 53 3.18 -5.75 -4.74
N GLY A 54 2.32 -6.24 -3.85
CA GLY A 54 1.14 -5.52 -3.37
C GLY A 54 1.52 -4.18 -2.72
N TRP A 55 2.49 -4.20 -1.81
CA TRP A 55 3.00 -3.00 -1.14
C TRP A 55 3.53 -1.97 -2.13
N ARG A 56 4.38 -2.38 -3.09
CA ARG A 56 4.91 -1.46 -4.13
C ARG A 56 3.79 -0.83 -4.97
N THR A 57 2.75 -1.61 -5.27
CA THR A 57 1.56 -1.11 -5.99
C THR A 57 0.80 -0.07 -5.16
N ALA A 58 0.61 -0.33 -3.87
CA ALA A 58 -0.05 0.60 -2.95
C ALA A 58 0.75 1.90 -2.79
N VAL A 59 2.07 1.82 -2.59
CA VAL A 59 2.96 3.01 -2.52
C VAL A 59 2.83 3.87 -3.77
N ASN A 60 2.88 3.26 -4.96
CA ASN A 60 2.71 4.00 -6.22
C ASN A 60 1.35 4.70 -6.30
N ARG A 61 0.29 4.04 -5.81
CA ARG A 61 -1.07 4.61 -5.78
C ARG A 61 -1.18 5.77 -4.79
N VAL A 62 -0.57 5.67 -3.60
CA VAL A 62 -0.50 6.76 -2.61
C VAL A 62 0.20 7.98 -3.21
N GLU A 63 1.35 7.81 -3.85
CA GLU A 63 2.10 8.91 -4.47
C GLU A 63 1.32 9.55 -5.63
N TRP A 64 0.63 8.74 -6.43
CA TRP A 64 -0.25 9.24 -7.48
C TRP A 64 -1.41 10.06 -6.91
N CYS A 65 -2.16 9.53 -5.94
CA CYS A 65 -3.28 10.22 -5.30
C CYS A 65 -2.82 11.53 -4.64
N LYS A 66 -1.67 11.52 -3.96
CA LYS A 66 -1.07 12.72 -3.36
C LYS A 66 -0.75 13.78 -4.41
N SER A 67 -0.20 13.37 -5.55
CA SER A 67 0.11 14.28 -6.66
C SER A 67 -1.15 14.91 -7.26
N GLU A 68 -2.23 14.14 -7.41
CA GLU A 68 -3.53 14.64 -7.89
C GLU A 68 -4.14 15.65 -6.91
N LEU A 69 -4.14 15.35 -5.62
CA LEU A 69 -4.65 16.27 -4.59
C LEU A 69 -3.89 17.60 -4.60
N VAL A 70 -2.56 17.58 -4.75
CA VAL A 70 -1.75 18.81 -4.87
C VAL A 70 -2.10 19.60 -6.13
N ARG A 71 -2.30 18.93 -7.28
CA ARG A 71 -2.71 19.60 -8.52
C ARG A 71 -4.07 20.26 -8.41
N MET A 72 -5.01 19.66 -7.66
CA MET A 72 -6.33 20.22 -7.44
C MET A 72 -6.29 21.44 -6.52
N ALA A 73 -5.47 21.42 -5.47
CA ALA A 73 -5.33 22.55 -4.55
C ALA A 73 -4.67 23.79 -5.16
N GLN A 74 -4.02 23.67 -6.32
CA GLN A 74 -3.37 24.76 -7.05
C GLN A 74 -4.27 25.40 -8.13
N ARG A 75 -5.48 24.88 -8.33
CA ARG A 75 -6.47 25.40 -9.29
C ARG A 75 -7.48 26.30 -8.59
#